data_AF-A0A653K3M5-F1
#
_entry.id   AF-A0A653K3M5-F1
#
_cell.length_a   1.000
_cell.length_b   1.000
_cell.length_c   1.000
_cell.angle_alpha   90.00
_cell.angle_beta   90.00
_cell.angle_gamma   90.00
#
_symmetry.space_group_name_H-M   'P 1'
#
loop_
_entity.id
_entity.type
_entity.pdbx_description
1 polymer ?
#
loop_
_entity_poly.entity_id
_entity_poly.type
_entity_poly.pdbx_seq_one_letter_code
_entity_poly.pdbx_strand_id
1 'polypeptide(L)' 'MLNNIDNEIRETEQELKHVGSCTTKGLTAEQIAQLDERFFLAIEKLAWLKGRRDIRV' A
#
# COMPACT_ATOMS: atom_id res chain seq x y z
N MET A 1 3.57 10.21 -18.75
CA MET A 1 4.50 10.69 -17.69
C MET A 1 5.23 9.48 -17.16
N LEU A 2 6.57 9.46 -17.13
CA LEU A 2 7.27 8.50 -16.29
C LEU A 2 6.94 8.88 -14.84
N ASN A 3 6.13 8.07 -14.16
CA ASN A 3 5.94 8.27 -12.74
C ASN A 3 7.30 8.10 -12.05
N ASN A 4 7.71 9.10 -11.29
CA ASN A 4 8.91 9.01 -10.48
C ASN A 4 8.66 7.94 -9.41
N ILE A 5 9.59 6.99 -9.25
CA ILE A 5 9.48 5.91 -8.26
C ILE A 5 9.23 6.49 -6.86
N ASP A 6 9.79 7.65 -6.53
CA ASP A 6 9.53 8.32 -5.25
C ASP A 6 8.08 8.78 -5.09
N ASN A 7 7.42 9.21 -6.17
CA ASN A 7 6.00 9.56 -6.14
C ASN A 7 5.14 8.32 -5.90
N GLU A 8 5.45 7.21 -6.58
CA GLU A 8 4.74 5.95 -6.39
C GLU A 8 4.94 5.39 -4.97
N ILE A 9 6.15 5.52 -4.42
CA ILE A 9 6.43 5.18 -3.01
C ILE A 9 5.57 6.04 -2.09
N ARG A 10 5.56 7.36 -2.27
CA ARG A 10 4.78 8.29 -1.43
C ARG A 10 3.29 8.00 -1.48
N GLU A 11 2.75 7.73 -2.67
CA GLU A 11 1.34 7.37 -2.85
C GLU A 11 1.00 6.05 -2.16
N THR A 12 1.85 5.03 -2.31
CA THR A 12 1.67 3.73 -1.67
C THR A 12 1.76 3.84 -0.14
N GLU A 13 2.65 4.69 0.39
CA GLU A 13 2.73 4.97 1.82
C GLU A 13 1.49 5.71 2.37
N GLN A 14 0.88 6.61 1.56
CA GLN A 14 -0.38 7.25 1.93
C GLN A 14 -1.55 6.25 1.94
N GLU A 15 -1.61 5.37 0.95
CA GLU A 15 -2.61 4.30 0.89
C GLU A 15 -2.51 3.37 2.10
N LEU A 16 -1.31 2.93 2.45
CA LEU A 16 -1.09 2.08 3.63
C LEU A 16 -1.54 2.74 4.93
N LYS A 17 -1.26 4.04 5.11
CA LYS A 17 -1.72 4.79 6.29
C LYS A 17 -3.25 4.87 6.34
N HIS A 18 -3.89 5.08 5.19
CA HIS A 18 -5.34 5.16 5.12
C HIS A 18 -5.98 3.81 5.45
N VAL A 19 -5.59 2.74 4.75
CA VAL A 19 -6.15 1.39 4.93
C VAL A 19 -5.84 0.84 6.32
N GLY A 20 -4.61 1.03 6.82
CA GLY A 20 -4.22 0.59 8.17
C GLY A 20 -4.87 1.38 9.32
N SER A 21 -5.43 2.56 9.04
CA SER A 21 -6.17 3.36 10.01
C SER A 21 -7.69 3.19 9.91
N CYS A 22 -8.20 2.44 8.93
CA CYS A 22 -9.63 2.16 8.80
C CYS A 22 -10.12 1.34 10.00
N THR A 23 -11.28 1.71 10.54
CA THR A 23 -11.94 0.89 11.57
C THR A 23 -12.62 -0.31 10.92
N THR A 24 -12.48 -1.47 11.53
CA THR A 24 -13.21 -2.69 11.15
C THR A 24 -14.57 -2.81 11.85
N LYS A 25 -14.89 -1.87 12.76
CA LYS A 25 -16.14 -1.91 13.53
C LYS A 25 -17.34 -1.75 12.59
N GLY A 26 -18.24 -2.73 12.63
CA GLY A 26 -19.46 -2.74 11.82
C GLY A 26 -19.26 -3.28 10.40
N LEU A 27 -18.06 -3.73 10.05
CA LEU A 27 -17.81 -4.44 8.79
C LEU A 27 -18.11 -5.94 8.94
N THR A 28 -18.50 -6.57 7.84
CA THR A 28 -18.59 -8.03 7.75
C THR A 28 -17.19 -8.64 7.67
N ALA A 29 -17.07 -9.94 7.94
CA ALA A 29 -15.81 -10.67 7.79
C ALA A 29 -15.25 -10.58 6.36
N GLU A 30 -16.12 -10.58 5.34
CA GLU A 30 -15.72 -10.44 3.93
C GLU A 30 -15.13 -9.05 3.65
N GLN A 31 -15.74 -7.99 4.17
CA GLN A 31 -15.23 -6.63 4.03
C GLN A 31 -13.90 -6.44 4.75
N ILE A 32 -13.73 -7.08 5.92
CA ILE A 32 -12.45 -7.09 6.64
C ILE A 32 -11.39 -7.84 5.82
N ALA A 33 -11.71 -9.01 5.26
CA ALA A 33 -10.79 -9.76 4.41
C ALA A 33 -10.36 -8.97 3.17
N GLN A 34 -11.26 -8.20 2.56
CA GLN A 34 -10.93 -7.29 1.45
C GLN A 34 -10.02 -6.15 1.88
N LEU A 35 -10.21 -5.60 3.09
CA LEU A 35 -9.29 -4.59 3.63
C LEU A 35 -7.90 -5.18 3.90
N ASP A 36 -7.84 -6.38 4.48
CA ASP A 36 -6.59 -7.08 4.76
C ASP A 36 -5.83 -7.42 3.48
N GLU A 37 -6.53 -7.91 2.44
CA GLU A 37 -5.95 -8.18 1.12
C GLU A 37 -5.36 -6.92 0.51
N ARG A 38 -6.11 -5.81 0.52
CA ARG A 38 -5.64 -4.51 0.01
C ARG A 38 -4.42 -4.01 0.78
N PHE A 39 -4.42 -4.15 2.10
CA PHE A 39 -3.30 -3.75 2.94
C PHE A 39 -2.05 -4.57 2.62
N PHE A 40 -2.20 -5.89 2.48
CA PHE A 40 -1.11 -6.79 2.14
C PHE A 40 -0.50 -6.48 0.76
N LEU A 41 -1.34 -6.32 -0.27
CA LEU A 41 -0.89 -5.98 -1.63
C LEU A 41 -0.15 -4.64 -1.66
N ALA A 42 -0.60 -3.65 -0.88
CA ALA A 42 0.07 -2.36 -0.78
C ALA A 42 1.45 -2.46 -0.08
N ILE A 43 1.62 -3.37 0.90
CA ILE A 43 2.94 -3.66 1.49
C ILE A 43 3.88 -4.26 0.45
N GLU A 44 3.43 -5.27 -0.30
CA GLU A 44 4.26 -5.92 -1.32
C GLU A 44 4.69 -4.93 -2.41
N LYS A 45 3.76 -4.08 -2.86
CA LYS A 45 4.05 -3.01 -3.82
C LYS A 45 5.09 -2.03 -3.26
N LEU A 46 4.97 -1.61 -2.01
CA LEU A 46 5.92 -0.69 -1.38
C LEU A 46 7.33 -1.31 -1.30
N ALA A 47 7.41 -2.58 -0.90
CA ALA A 47 8.68 -3.31 -0.82
C ALA A 47 9.36 -3.41 -2.19
N TRP A 48 8.59 -3.73 -3.23
CA TRP A 48 9.08 -3.80 -4.60
C TRP A 48 9.56 -2.44 -5.11
N LEU A 49 8.80 -1.37 -4.87
CA LEU A 49 9.18 -0.01 -5.28
C LEU A 49 10.47 0.46 -4.60
N LYS A 50 10.61 0.20 -3.29
CA LYS A 50 11.84 0.51 -2.53
C LYS A 50 13.03 -0.28 -3.07
N GLY A 51 12.86 -1.58 -3.33
CA GLY A 51 13.91 -2.40 -3.94
C GLY A 51 14.34 -1.88 -5.33
N ARG A 52 13.39 -1.44 -6.15
CA ARG A 52 13.69 -0.85 -7.48
C ARG A 52 14.35 0.52 -7.41
N ARG A 53 14.01 1.32 -6.41
CA ARG A 53 14.71 2.58 -6.13
C ARG A 53 16.17 2.28 -5.82
N ASP A 54 16.42 1.33 -4.92
CA ASP A 54 17.77 1.00 -4.43
C ASP A 54 18.69 0.42 -5.53
N ILE A 55 18.14 -0.20 -6.58
CA ILE A 55 18.90 -0.66 -7.77
C ILE A 55 19.30 0.51 -8.70
N ARG A 56 18.58 1.63 -8.65
CA ARG A 56 18.79 2.81 -9.51
C ARG A 56 19.74 3.85 -8.92
N VAL A 57 20.11 3.72 -7.64
CA VAL A 57 21.07 4.60 -6.93
C VAL A 57 22.45 3.98 -6.95
#